data_AF-A0ABD0ZNI6-F1
#
_entry.id   AF-A0ABD0ZNI6-F1
#
_cell.length_a   1.000
_cell.length_b   1.000
_cell.length_c   1.000
_cell.angle_alpha   90.00
_cell.angle_beta   90.00
_cell.angle_gamma   90.00
#
_symmetry.space_group_name_H-M   'P 1'
#
loop_
_entity.id
_entity.type
_entity.pdbx_description
1 polymer ?
#
loop_
_entity_poly.entity_id
_entity_poly.type
_entity_poly.pdbx_seq_one_letter_code
_entity_poly.pdbx_strand_id
1 'polypeptide(L)'
;MESDGVPPSIMTYNNLLDGLCNNGKLEKALVVFEYMQKSEIELDIVTYSIMIEGMCKAGKVEDGRDLFCSVSLKRMSPNVVTYTSMISGFCRKGLQQEADALFRKMKEDGPLPDSGTYNTLIRARLRDGDKAVSAELIKENEELRVCWRCFNLWYCD
;
A
#
# COMPACT_ATOMS: atom_id res chain seq x y z
N MET A 1 -15.18 6.37 22.25
CA MET A 1 -14.00 7.14 22.74
C MET A 1 -14.36 8.61 22.74
N GLU A 2 -15.41 8.98 23.48
CA GLU A 2 -15.75 10.37 23.76
C GLU A 2 -16.04 10.43 25.25
N SER A 3 -15.02 10.72 26.07
CA SER A 3 -15.26 11.08 27.47
C SER A 3 -14.36 12.16 28.03
N ASP A 4 -13.40 12.68 27.24
CA ASP A 4 -12.64 13.87 27.61
C ASP A 4 -12.61 14.75 26.36
N GLY A 5 -13.02 16.03 26.47
CA GLY A 5 -13.33 16.93 25.35
C GLY A 5 -12.16 17.35 24.44
N VAL A 6 -11.18 16.48 24.22
CA VAL A 6 -10.09 16.65 23.26
C VAL A 6 -10.50 16.00 21.93
N PRO A 7 -10.58 16.78 20.82
CA PRO A 7 -10.85 16.22 19.51
C PRO A 7 -9.83 15.13 19.14
N PRO A 8 -10.27 13.96 18.64
CA PRO A 8 -9.34 12.92 18.23
C PRO A 8 -8.39 13.41 17.13
N SER A 9 -7.10 13.09 17.27
CA SER A 9 -6.09 13.41 16.26
C SER A 9 -6.25 12.56 14.99
N ILE A 10 -5.66 12.99 13.87
CA ILE A 10 -5.56 12.18 12.65
C ILE A 10 -4.96 10.79 12.93
N MET A 11 -3.95 10.70 13.80
CA MET A 11 -3.32 9.44 14.19
C MET A 11 -4.30 8.51 14.93
N THR A 12 -5.17 9.07 15.78
CA THR A 12 -6.21 8.32 16.47
C THR A 12 -7.19 7.69 15.48
N TYR A 13 -7.60 8.45 14.48
CA TYR A 13 -8.46 7.94 13.42
C TYR A 13 -7.76 6.92 12.54
N ASN A 14 -6.49 7.14 12.16
CA ASN A 14 -5.72 6.18 11.37
C ASN A 14 -5.61 4.83 12.09
N ASN A 15 -5.35 4.82 13.40
CA ASN A 15 -5.33 3.60 14.20
C ASN A 15 -6.72 2.91 14.23
N LEU A 16 -7.80 3.69 14.34
CA LEU A 16 -9.16 3.16 14.29
C LEU A 16 -9.48 2.54 12.92
N LEU A 17 -9.18 3.24 11.83
CA LEU A 17 -9.38 2.77 10.46
C LEU A 17 -8.58 1.49 10.20
N ASP A 18 -7.30 1.48 10.55
CA ASP A 18 -6.43 0.32 10.38
C ASP A 18 -6.94 -0.89 11.18
N GLY A 19 -7.30 -0.68 12.44
CA GLY A 19 -7.91 -1.70 13.28
C GLY A 19 -9.23 -2.25 12.72
N LEU A 20 -10.09 -1.39 12.16
CA LEU A 20 -11.34 -1.84 11.53
C LEU A 20 -11.08 -2.64 10.26
N CYS A 21 -10.20 -2.16 9.38
CA CYS A 21 -9.82 -2.82 8.14
C CYS A 21 -9.18 -4.20 8.39
N ASN A 22 -8.23 -4.28 9.34
CA ASN A 22 -7.55 -5.53 9.69
C ASN A 22 -8.48 -6.57 10.33
N ASN A 23 -9.57 -6.14 10.94
CA ASN A 23 -10.61 -7.02 11.49
C ASN A 23 -11.76 -7.31 10.49
N GLY A 24 -11.60 -6.98 9.21
CA GLY A 24 -12.61 -7.24 8.17
C GLY A 24 -13.87 -6.37 8.30
N LYS A 25 -13.82 -5.28 9.08
CA LYS A 25 -14.95 -4.36 9.31
C LYS A 25 -14.87 -3.15 8.38
N LEU A 26 -14.61 -3.38 7.09
CA LEU A 26 -14.42 -2.32 6.09
C LEU A 26 -15.61 -1.35 6.06
N GLU A 27 -16.82 -1.86 6.24
CA GLU A 27 -18.03 -1.03 6.11
C GLU A 27 -18.13 0.00 7.25
N LYS A 28 -17.63 -0.35 8.44
CA LYS A 28 -17.48 0.61 9.53
C LYS A 28 -16.33 1.58 9.29
N ALA A 29 -15.23 1.10 8.70
CA ALA A 29 -14.11 1.96 8.33
C ALA A 29 -14.52 3.01 7.30
N LEU A 30 -15.35 2.65 6.30
CA LEU A 30 -15.90 3.57 5.30
C LEU A 30 -16.74 4.68 5.94
N VAL A 31 -17.58 4.35 6.92
CA VAL A 31 -18.37 5.35 7.67
C VAL A 31 -17.46 6.34 8.40
N VAL A 32 -16.41 5.85 9.08
CA VAL A 32 -15.44 6.71 9.77
C VAL A 32 -14.66 7.56 8.78
N PHE A 33 -14.23 6.98 7.66
CA PHE A 33 -13.49 7.68 6.62
C PHE A 33 -14.33 8.78 5.95
N GLU A 34 -15.60 8.52 5.65
CA GLU A 34 -16.53 9.52 5.12
C GLU A 34 -16.78 10.67 6.12
N TYR A 35 -16.91 10.36 7.41
CA TYR A 35 -16.98 11.37 8.45
C TYR A 35 -15.74 12.25 8.47
N MET A 36 -14.54 11.65 8.41
CA MET A 36 -13.28 12.40 8.36
C MET A 36 -13.20 13.30 7.12
N GLN A 37 -13.64 12.82 5.94
CA GLN A 37 -13.66 13.61 4.71
C GLN A 37 -14.59 14.83 4.75
N LYS A 38 -15.67 14.77 5.53
CA LYS A 38 -16.63 15.88 5.73
C LYS A 38 -16.26 16.81 6.88
N SER A 39 -15.28 16.42 7.68
CA SER A 39 -14.79 17.20 8.83
C SER A 39 -13.66 18.14 8.39
N GLU A 40 -13.24 19.05 9.27
CA GLU A 40 -12.07 19.92 9.06
C GLU A 40 -10.72 19.19 9.25
N ILE A 41 -10.71 17.86 9.20
CA ILE A 41 -9.51 17.03 9.38
C ILE A 41 -8.81 16.89 8.04
N GLU A 42 -7.59 17.39 7.95
CA GLU A 42 -6.75 17.20 6.76
C GLU A 42 -6.25 15.75 6.71
N LEU A 43 -6.70 14.98 5.72
CA LEU A 43 -6.30 13.59 5.55
C LEU A 43 -4.95 13.50 4.84
N ASP A 44 -4.07 12.64 5.36
CA ASP A 44 -2.73 12.40 4.84
C ASP A 44 -2.64 11.10 4.03
N ILE A 45 -1.48 10.87 3.41
CA ILE A 45 -1.24 9.66 2.61
C ILE A 45 -1.39 8.36 3.42
N VAL A 46 -1.15 8.40 4.74
CA VAL A 46 -1.30 7.23 5.62
C VAL A 46 -2.77 6.83 5.68
N THR A 47 -3.66 7.80 5.86
CA THR A 47 -5.12 7.60 5.87
C THR A 47 -5.60 6.88 4.60
N TYR A 48 -5.19 7.38 3.44
CA TYR A 48 -5.57 6.78 2.15
C TYR A 48 -4.96 5.39 1.97
N SER A 49 -3.70 5.20 2.39
CA SER A 49 -3.02 3.90 2.30
C SER A 49 -3.76 2.82 3.10
N ILE A 50 -4.21 3.15 4.31
CA ILE A 50 -5.01 2.25 5.16
C ILE A 50 -6.32 1.84 4.48
N MET A 51 -7.04 2.81 3.91
CA MET A 51 -8.31 2.55 3.24
C MET A 51 -8.14 1.73 1.97
N ILE A 52 -7.13 2.04 1.16
CA ILE A 52 -6.76 1.28 -0.04
C ILE A 52 -6.42 -0.17 0.32
N GLU A 53 -5.60 -0.39 1.34
CA GLU A 53 -5.26 -1.73 1.82
C GLU A 53 -6.49 -2.48 2.32
N GLY A 54 -7.35 -1.81 3.10
CA GLY A 54 -8.61 -2.36 3.60
C GLY A 54 -9.56 -2.80 2.48
N MET A 55 -9.74 -1.96 1.46
CA MET A 55 -10.55 -2.26 0.27
C MET A 55 -9.97 -3.46 -0.50
N CYS A 56 -8.66 -3.48 -0.73
CA CYS A 56 -7.99 -4.61 -1.39
C CYS A 56 -8.12 -5.92 -0.59
N LYS A 57 -8.00 -5.87 0.74
CA LYS A 57 -8.19 -7.03 1.63
C LYS A 57 -9.63 -7.55 1.59
N ALA A 58 -10.61 -6.68 1.45
CA ALA A 58 -12.02 -7.05 1.33
C ALA A 58 -12.44 -7.48 -0.09
N GLY A 59 -11.51 -7.49 -1.06
CA GLY A 59 -11.80 -7.84 -2.45
C GLY A 59 -12.42 -6.71 -3.28
N LYS A 60 -12.61 -5.51 -2.71
CA LYS A 60 -13.10 -4.30 -3.39
C LYS A 60 -11.95 -3.58 -4.12
N VAL A 61 -11.25 -4.29 -5.00
CA VAL A 61 -10.01 -3.82 -5.65
C VAL A 61 -10.27 -2.61 -6.56
N GLU A 62 -11.42 -2.52 -7.22
CA GLU A 62 -11.76 -1.37 -8.07
C GLU A 62 -11.97 -0.10 -7.23
N ASP A 63 -12.71 -0.19 -6.12
CA ASP A 63 -12.86 0.95 -5.18
C ASP A 63 -11.50 1.40 -4.63
N GLY A 64 -10.62 0.44 -4.32
CA GLY A 64 -9.23 0.71 -3.92
C GLY A 64 -8.43 1.42 -5.01
N ARG A 65 -8.62 1.03 -6.27
CA ARG A 65 -7.97 1.65 -7.44
C ARG A 65 -8.45 3.09 -7.65
N ASP A 66 -9.76 3.32 -7.55
CA ASP A 66 -10.32 4.68 -7.67
C ASP A 66 -9.78 5.59 -6.56
N LEU A 67 -9.70 5.07 -5.33
CA LEU A 67 -9.11 5.79 -4.21
C LEU A 67 -7.61 6.05 -4.42
N PHE A 68 -6.86 5.08 -4.95
CA PHE A 68 -5.45 5.24 -5.32
C PHE A 68 -5.26 6.34 -6.38
N CYS A 69 -6.06 6.34 -7.44
CA CYS A 69 -6.01 7.38 -8.48
C CYS A 69 -6.34 8.78 -7.92
N SER A 70 -7.22 8.85 -6.92
CA SER A 70 -7.56 10.13 -6.27
C SER A 70 -6.40 10.76 -5.47
N VAL A 71 -5.41 9.96 -5.02
CA VAL A 71 -4.26 10.43 -4.24
C VAL A 71 -3.48 11.51 -5.01
N SER A 72 -3.15 11.24 -6.27
CA SER A 72 -2.43 12.20 -7.11
C SER A 72 -3.27 13.44 -7.44
N LEU A 73 -4.59 13.30 -7.60
CA LEU A 73 -5.50 14.44 -7.81
C LEU A 73 -5.53 15.38 -6.60
N LYS A 74 -5.29 14.84 -5.40
CA LYS A 74 -5.17 15.59 -4.14
C LYS A 74 -3.75 16.11 -3.88
N ARG A 75 -2.86 16.09 -4.90
CA ARG A 75 -1.46 16.54 -4.83
C ARG A 75 -0.62 15.79 -3.77
N MET A 76 -1.03 14.58 -3.42
CA MET A 76 -0.24 13.67 -2.59
C MET A 76 0.49 12.67 -3.48
N SER A 77 1.62 12.16 -2.99
CA SER A 77 2.38 11.10 -3.66
C SER A 77 2.13 9.76 -2.97
N PRO A 78 1.71 8.70 -3.69
CA PRO A 78 1.65 7.36 -3.13
C PRO A 78 3.01 6.93 -2.60
N ASN A 79 3.04 6.32 -1.42
CA ASN A 79 4.28 5.80 -0.82
C ASN A 79 4.39 4.28 -1.08
N VAL A 80 5.45 3.66 -0.56
CA VAL A 80 5.70 2.22 -0.68
C VAL A 80 4.50 1.39 -0.21
N VAL A 81 3.87 1.76 0.91
CA VAL A 81 2.70 1.05 1.46
C VAL A 81 1.51 1.18 0.53
N THR A 82 1.24 2.38 0.00
CA THR A 82 0.14 2.63 -0.93
C THR A 82 0.27 1.80 -2.19
N TYR A 83 1.47 1.80 -2.79
CA TYR A 83 1.79 1.01 -3.98
C TYR A 83 1.65 -0.50 -3.73
N THR A 84 2.29 -1.00 -2.68
CA THR A 84 2.27 -2.43 -2.33
C THR A 84 0.86 -2.93 -2.03
N SER A 85 0.03 -2.11 -1.41
CA SER A 85 -1.37 -2.44 -1.12
C SER A 85 -2.17 -2.66 -2.41
N MET A 86 -2.05 -1.77 -3.39
CA MET A 86 -2.71 -1.92 -4.70
C MET A 86 -2.14 -3.10 -5.50
N ILE A 87 -0.82 -3.25 -5.55
CA ILE A 87 -0.16 -4.39 -6.21
C ILE A 87 -0.68 -5.71 -5.62
N SER A 88 -0.78 -5.81 -4.29
CA SER A 88 -1.34 -6.95 -3.58
C SER A 88 -2.80 -7.20 -3.97
N GLY A 89 -3.61 -6.14 -4.07
CA GLY A 89 -4.99 -6.21 -4.55
C GLY A 89 -5.09 -6.82 -5.95
N PHE A 90 -4.34 -6.30 -6.93
CA PHE A 90 -4.31 -6.83 -8.30
C PHE A 90 -3.85 -8.29 -8.34
N CYS A 91 -2.78 -8.64 -7.63
CA CYS A 91 -2.28 -10.02 -7.52
C CYS A 91 -3.32 -10.99 -6.92
N ARG A 92 -4.16 -10.55 -5.99
CA ARG A 92 -5.23 -11.39 -5.41
C ARG A 92 -6.41 -11.57 -6.35
N LYS A 93 -6.67 -10.57 -7.21
CA LYS A 93 -7.73 -10.62 -8.24
C LYS A 93 -7.28 -11.33 -9.52
N GLY A 94 -6.01 -11.74 -9.62
CA GLY A 94 -5.44 -12.37 -10.82
C GLY A 94 -5.11 -11.38 -11.94
N LEU A 95 -5.07 -10.07 -11.65
CA LEU A 95 -4.80 -9.00 -12.61
C LEU A 95 -3.29 -8.74 -12.69
N GLN A 96 -2.57 -9.78 -13.10
CA GLN A 96 -1.12 -9.82 -12.98
C GLN A 96 -0.40 -8.77 -13.86
N GLN A 97 -0.96 -8.46 -15.04
CA GLN A 97 -0.43 -7.40 -15.92
C GLN A 97 -0.54 -6.00 -15.28
N GLU A 98 -1.63 -5.73 -14.56
CA GLU A 98 -1.83 -4.47 -13.85
C GLU A 98 -0.88 -4.36 -12.66
N ALA A 99 -0.68 -5.46 -11.93
CA ALA A 99 0.30 -5.53 -10.84
C ALA A 99 1.73 -5.21 -11.33
N ASP A 100 2.14 -5.74 -12.49
CA ASP A 100 3.47 -5.46 -13.06
C ASP A 100 3.61 -4.04 -13.56
N ALA A 101 2.58 -3.52 -14.23
CA ALA A 101 2.57 -2.15 -14.70
C ALA A 101 2.71 -1.18 -13.52
N LEU A 102 1.98 -1.44 -12.43
CA LEU A 102 2.05 -0.64 -11.22
C LEU A 102 3.40 -0.78 -10.49
N PHE A 103 3.99 -1.98 -10.48
CA PHE A 103 5.32 -2.21 -9.93
C PHE A 103 6.43 -1.48 -10.71
N ARG A 104 6.35 -1.43 -12.04
CA ARG A 104 7.26 -0.60 -12.86
C ARG A 104 7.07 0.88 -12.57
N LYS A 105 5.82 1.35 -12.57
CA LYS A 105 5.49 2.74 -12.24
C LYS A 105 6.00 3.16 -10.87
N MET A 106 5.89 2.30 -9.86
CA MET A 106 6.41 2.55 -8.53
C MET A 106 7.91 2.92 -8.55
N LYS A 107 8.72 2.20 -9.35
CA LYS A 107 10.15 2.48 -9.52
C LYS A 107 10.40 3.79 -10.26
N GLU A 108 9.57 4.12 -11.24
CA GLU A 108 9.64 5.37 -12.03
C GLU A 108 9.27 6.60 -11.18
N ASP A 109 8.23 6.48 -10.34
CA ASP A 109 7.75 7.55 -9.48
C ASP A 109 8.70 7.84 -8.29
N GLY A 110 9.66 6.95 -8.02
CA GLY A 110 10.71 7.12 -7.03
C GLY A 110 10.62 6.23 -5.76
N PRO A 111 9.43 5.86 -5.23
CA PRO A 111 9.36 4.91 -4.13
C PRO A 111 10.01 3.57 -4.47
N LEU A 112 11.09 3.22 -3.79
CA LEU A 112 11.78 1.96 -4.03
C LEU A 112 10.97 0.78 -3.47
N PRO A 113 10.72 -0.27 -4.26
CA PRO A 113 10.08 -1.48 -3.77
C PRO A 113 10.86 -2.11 -2.62
N ASP A 114 10.15 -2.45 -1.55
CA ASP A 114 10.73 -3.12 -0.39
C ASP A 114 10.55 -4.65 -0.47
N SER A 115 11.08 -5.34 0.54
CA SER A 115 10.95 -6.80 0.63
C SER A 115 9.48 -7.27 0.67
N GLY A 116 8.56 -6.48 1.24
CA GLY A 116 7.13 -6.79 1.25
C GLY A 116 6.52 -6.75 -0.14
N THR A 117 6.94 -5.79 -0.96
CA THR A 117 6.54 -5.62 -2.35
C THR A 117 6.96 -6.83 -3.19
N TYR A 118 8.25 -7.18 -3.15
CA TYR A 118 8.79 -8.34 -3.87
C TYR A 118 8.13 -9.65 -3.43
N ASN A 119 8.00 -9.87 -2.11
CA ASN A 119 7.36 -11.07 -1.57
C ASN A 119 5.89 -11.20 -2.04
N THR A 120 5.19 -10.08 -2.20
CA THR A 120 3.81 -10.06 -2.71
C THR A 120 3.76 -10.56 -4.16
N LEU A 121 4.62 -10.03 -5.03
CA LEU A 121 4.69 -10.44 -6.43
C LEU A 121 5.18 -11.89 -6.59
N ILE A 122 6.26 -12.28 -5.91
CA ILE A 122 6.81 -13.64 -5.93
C ILE A 122 5.73 -14.67 -5.56
N ARG A 123 5.00 -14.44 -4.45
CA ARG A 123 3.92 -15.34 -4.04
C ARG A 123 2.78 -15.41 -5.06
N ALA A 124 2.48 -14.31 -5.74
CA ALA A 124 1.47 -14.30 -6.79
C ALA A 124 1.91 -15.17 -7.98
N ARG A 125 3.13 -14.96 -8.47
CA ARG A 125 3.72 -15.75 -9.57
C ARG A 125 3.79 -17.24 -9.31
N LEU A 126 4.18 -17.61 -8.08
CA LEU A 126 4.22 -19.01 -7.69
C LEU A 126 2.83 -19.66 -7.70
N ARG A 127 1.76 -18.93 -7.34
CA ARG A 127 0.37 -19.44 -7.44
C ARG A 127 -0.07 -19.63 -8.89
N ASP A 128 0.35 -18.73 -9.77
CA ASP A 128 0.02 -18.78 -11.21
C ASP A 128 0.89 -19.77 -11.99
N GLY A 129 1.90 -20.37 -11.34
CA GLY A 129 2.84 -21.32 -11.94
C GLY A 129 3.98 -20.67 -12.73
N ASP A 130 4.09 -19.34 -12.72
CA ASP A 130 5.10 -18.56 -13.42
C ASP A 130 6.42 -18.52 -12.63
N LYS A 131 7.13 -19.64 -12.65
CA LYS A 131 8.39 -19.81 -11.91
C LYS A 131 9.53 -18.95 -12.45
N ALA A 132 9.51 -18.61 -13.74
CA ALA A 132 10.54 -17.81 -14.38
C ALA A 132 10.54 -16.38 -13.83
N VAL A 133 9.40 -15.70 -13.87
CA VAL A 133 9.27 -14.34 -13.32
C VAL A 133 9.51 -14.33 -11.81
N SER A 134 9.07 -15.37 -11.10
CA SER A 134 9.38 -15.51 -9.67
C SER A 134 10.89 -15.54 -9.39
N ALA A 135 11.68 -16.25 -10.20
CA ALA A 135 13.13 -16.32 -10.03
C ALA A 135 13.83 -15.00 -10.36
N GLU A 136 13.35 -14.28 -11.39
CA GLU A 136 13.83 -12.95 -11.74
C GLU A 136 13.61 -11.94 -10.61
N LEU A 137 12.42 -11.93 -10.01
CA LEU A 137 12.09 -11.07 -8.87
C LEU A 137 12.94 -11.37 -7.63
N ILE A 138 13.28 -12.65 -7.38
CA ILE A 138 14.17 -13.04 -6.28
C ILE A 138 15.57 -12.45 -6.51
N LYS A 139 16.10 -12.62 -7.73
CA LYS A 139 17.41 -12.10 -8.11
C LYS A 139 17.47 -10.57 -7.97
N GLU A 140 16.45 -9.87 -8.48
CA GLU A 140 16.37 -8.40 -8.37
C GLU A 140 16.34 -7.93 -6.90
N ASN A 141 15.57 -8.60 -6.04
CA ASN A 141 15.50 -8.28 -4.61
C ASN A 141 16.85 -8.52 -3.90
N GLU A 142 17.60 -9.56 -4.28
CA GLU A 142 18.94 -9.82 -3.73
C GLU A 142 19.95 -8.77 -4.18
N GLU A 143 19.97 -8.39 -5.46
CA GLU A 143 20.88 -7.38 -6.00
C GLU A 143 20.69 -6.01 -5.32
N LEU A 144 19.44 -5.60 -5.08
CA LEU A 144 19.15 -4.38 -4.33
C LEU A 144 19.70 -4.48 -2.90
N ARG A 145 19.49 -5.59 -2.20
CA ARG A 145 20.03 -5.77 -0.83
C ARG A 145 21.56 -5.72 -0.77
N VAL A 146 22.24 -6.22 -1.81
CA VAL A 146 23.70 -6.13 -1.93
C VAL A 146 24.13 -4.68 -2.21
N CYS A 147 23.43 -3.97 -3.10
CA CYS A 147 23.69 -2.56 -3.40
C CYS A 147 23.57 -1.68 -2.15
N TRP A 148 22.52 -1.88 -1.33
CA TRP A 148 22.37 -1.20 -0.03
C TRP A 148 23.48 -1.54 0.98
N ARG A 149 23.94 -2.80 1.01
CA ARG A 149 25.09 -3.21 1.83
C ARG A 149 26.39 -2.52 1.39
N CYS A 150 26.61 -2.39 0.09
CA CYS A 150 27.78 -1.69 -0.45
C CYS A 150 27.71 -0.18 -0.21
N PHE A 151 26.53 0.44 -0.29
CA PHE A 151 26.36 1.87 -0.01
C PHE A 151 26.64 2.22 1.46
N ASN A 152 26.28 1.34 2.40
CA ASN A 152 26.58 1.49 3.82
C ASN A 152 28.04 1.18 4.22
N LEU A 153 28.87 0.68 3.30
CA LEU A 153 30.31 0.43 3.54
C LEU A 153 31.22 1.56 3.02
N TRP A 154 30.68 2.54 2.28
CA TRP A 154 31.42 3.72 1.79
C TRP A 154 31.06 5.02 2.53
N TYR A 155 30.19 4.96 3.54
CA TYR A 155 29.83 6.08 4.42
C TYR A 155 30.27 5.87 5.88
N CYS A 156 31.29 5.02 6.07
CA CYS A 156 32.06 4.94 7.31
C CYS A 156 33.53 5.24 7.01
N ASP A 157 33.84 6.52 6.79
CA ASP A 157 35.09 7.18 7.18
C ASP A 157 34.82 8.69 7.32
#